data_AF-A0A952BHY7-F1
#
_entry.id   AF-A0A952BHY7-F1
#
_cell.length_a   1.000
_cell.length_b   1.000
_cell.length_c   1.000
_cell.angle_alpha   90.00
_cell.angle_beta   90.00
_cell.angle_gamma   90.00
#
_symmetry.space_group_name_H-M   'P 1'
#
loop_
_entity.id
_entity.type
_entity.pdbx_description
1 polymer ?
#
loop_
_entity_poly.entity_id
_entity_poly.type
_entity_poly.pdbx_seq_one_letter_code
_entity_poly.pdbx_strand_id
1 'polypeptide(L)' 'MALEMRNTCERCQTALAPDGDAYICSYECTFCRDCTQEMQHVCPNCGGELKQRPQRTSQGKKT' A
#
# COMPACT_ATOMS: atom_id res chain seq x y z
N MET A 1 -11.79 21.50 3.80
CA MET A 1 -11.55 20.41 2.83
C MET A 1 -10.66 19.40 3.54
N ALA A 2 -11.22 18.29 4.01
CA ALA A 2 -10.52 17.36 4.88
C ALA A 2 -9.52 16.53 4.06
N LEU A 3 -8.24 16.57 4.43
CA LEU A 3 -7.23 15.62 3.98
C LEU A 3 -7.59 14.26 4.59
N GLU A 4 -8.34 13.44 3.85
CA GLU A 4 -8.67 12.08 4.28
C GLU A 4 -7.43 11.21 4.12
N MET A 5 -6.96 10.66 5.24
CA MET A 5 -5.93 9.61 5.27
C MET A 5 -6.46 8.44 4.43
N ARG A 6 -6.00 8.31 3.19
CA ARG A 6 -6.48 7.28 2.26
C ARG A 6 -6.05 5.90 2.77
N ASN A 7 -6.96 5.24 3.46
CA ASN A 7 -6.82 3.86 3.92
C ASN A 7 -7.53 2.91 2.95
N THR A 8 -7.54 3.23 1.67
CA THR A 8 -8.31 2.52 0.65
C THR A 8 -7.43 2.19 -0.53
N CYS A 9 -7.64 1.02 -1.12
CA CYS A 9 -6.92 0.59 -2.32
C CYS A 9 -7.27 1.50 -3.50
N GLU A 10 -6.29 2.05 -4.22
CA GLU A 10 -6.60 2.93 -5.37
C GLU A 10 -7.19 2.18 -6.59
N ARG A 11 -7.07 0.85 -6.65
CA ARG A 11 -7.64 0.03 -7.73
C ARG A 11 -9.09 -0.39 -7.46
N CYS A 12 -9.35 -0.99 -6.29
CA CYS A 12 -10.66 -1.55 -5.96
C CYS A 12 -11.41 -0.77 -4.87
N GLN A 13 -10.81 0.29 -4.32
CA GLN A 13 -11.38 1.13 -3.25
C GLN A 13 -11.76 0.36 -1.99
N THR A 14 -11.23 -0.85 -1.79
CA THR A 14 -11.45 -1.63 -0.58
C THR A 14 -10.78 -0.97 0.62
N ALA A 15 -11.40 -1.08 1.80
CA ALA A 15 -10.83 -0.59 3.04
C ALA A 15 -9.61 -1.43 3.43
N LEU A 16 -8.48 -0.77 3.62
CA LEU A 16 -7.22 -1.34 4.06
C LEU A 16 -7.05 -1.03 5.55
N ALA A 17 -6.85 -2.08 6.35
CA ALA A 17 -6.52 -1.89 7.74
C ALA A 17 -5.15 -1.16 7.85
N PRO A 18 -5.01 -0.20 8.79
CA PRO A 18 -3.76 0.53 8.96
C PRO A 18 -2.59 -0.37 9.36
N ASP A 19 -2.87 -1.53 9.94
CA ASP A 19 -1.91 -2.57 10.33
C ASP A 19 -2.06 -3.86 9.48
N GLY A 20 -2.81 -3.82 8.38
CA GLY A 20 -3.03 -4.99 7.52
C GLY A 20 -2.03 -5.09 6.36
N ASP A 21 -2.16 -6.16 5.57
CA ASP A 21 -1.39 -6.40 4.34
C ASP A 21 -1.78 -5.43 3.21
N ALA A 22 -1.28 -4.21 3.32
CA ALA A 22 -1.31 -3.19 2.28
C ALA A 22 0.06 -3.07 1.61
N TYR A 23 0.08 -2.67 0.35
CA TYR A 23 1.29 -2.39 -0.41
C TYR A 23 1.30 -0.93 -0.82
N ILE A 24 2.47 -0.33 -0.80
CA ILE A 24 2.69 1.08 -1.13
C ILE A 24 3.86 1.21 -2.12
N CYS A 25 3.73 2.12 -3.09
CA CYS A 25 4.84 2.48 -3.99
C CYS A 25 5.60 3.72 -3.47
N SER A 26 6.73 4.07 -4.10
CA SER A 26 7.50 5.28 -3.76
C SER A 26 6.74 6.59 -3.94
N TYR A 27 5.65 6.59 -4.71
CA TYR A 27 4.75 7.72 -4.93
C TYR A 27 3.52 7.67 -4.02
N GLU A 28 3.55 6.83 -2.98
CA GLU A 28 2.52 6.74 -1.94
C GLU A 28 1.16 6.20 -2.44
N CYS A 29 1.09 5.60 -3.63
CA CYS A 29 -0.09 4.85 -4.07
C CYS A 29 -0.23 3.57 -3.23
N THR A 30 -1.41 3.34 -2.68
CA THR A 30 -1.69 2.21 -1.78
C THR A 30 -2.63 1.20 -2.43
N PHE A 31 -2.29 -0.10 -2.35
CA PHE A 31 -3.07 -1.20 -2.91
C PHE A 31 -3.21 -2.36 -1.92
N CYS A 32 -4.27 -3.15 -2.07
CA CYS A 32 -4.43 -4.40 -1.30
C CYS A 32 -3.55 -5.51 -1.88
N ARG A 33 -3.23 -6.50 -1.04
CA ARG A 33 -2.47 -7.71 -1.42
C ARG A 33 -2.99 -8.36 -2.70
N ASP A 34 -4.30 -8.46 -2.85
CA ASP A 34 -4.95 -9.11 -3.99
C ASP A 34 -4.66 -8.37 -5.31
N CYS A 35 -4.88 -7.06 -5.33
CA CYS A 35 -4.55 -6.21 -6.47
C CYS A 35 -3.04 -6.24 -6.75
N THR A 36 -2.20 -6.15 -5.73
CA THR A 36 -0.74 -6.20 -5.90
C THR A 36 -0.30 -7.54 -6.51
N GLN A 37 -0.94 -8.66 -6.15
CA GLN A 37 -0.67 -9.98 -6.70
C GLN A 37 -1.06 -10.08 -8.17
N GLU A 38 -2.27 -9.61 -8.55
CA GLU A 38 -2.69 -9.53 -9.97
C GLU A 38 -1.72 -8.68 -10.81
N MET A 39 -1.16 -7.66 -10.18
CA MET A 39 -0.29 -6.68 -10.84
C MET A 39 1.19 -7.02 -10.75
N GLN A 40 1.53 -8.21 -10.24
CA GLN A 40 2.90 -8.69 -10.11
C GLN A 40 3.82 -7.70 -9.38
N HIS A 41 3.28 -7.01 -8.37
CA HIS A 41 3.98 -6.02 -7.57
C HIS A 41 4.44 -4.77 -8.36
N VAL A 42 3.73 -4.42 -9.44
CA VAL A 42 3.97 -3.22 -10.24
C VAL A 42 2.79 -2.26 -10.09
N CYS A 43 3.05 -1.00 -9.73
CA CYS A 43 2.04 0.05 -9.62
C CYS A 43 1.52 0.44 -11.02
N PRO A 44 0.20 0.54 -11.25
CA PRO A 44 -0.34 0.82 -12.59
C PRO A 44 -0.31 2.32 -12.90
N ASN A 45 -0.32 3.15 -11.85
CA ASN A 45 -0.36 4.61 -11.91
C ASN A 45 1.05 5.17 -12.08
N CYS A 46 2.06 4.53 -11.48
CA CYS A 46 3.42 5.04 -11.44
C CYS A 46 4.42 4.18 -12.23
N GLY A 47 4.10 2.91 -12.51
CA GLY A 47 5.04 1.93 -13.09
C GLY A 47 6.14 1.47 -12.13
N GLY A 48 6.15 1.93 -10.87
CA GLY A 48 7.13 1.56 -9.86
C GLY A 48 6.82 0.24 -9.15
N GLU A 49 7.78 -0.26 -8.37
CA GLU A 49 7.57 -1.45 -7.54
C GLU A 49 6.65 -1.16 -6.35
N LEU A 50 5.77 -2.11 -6.05
CA LEU A 50 4.90 -2.11 -4.87
C LEU A 50 5.56 -2.92 -3.76
N LYS A 51 5.88 -2.26 -2.66
CA LYS A 51 6.42 -2.92 -1.46
C LYS A 51 5.37 -3.01 -0.39
N GLN A 52 5.45 -4.07 0.42
CA GLN A 52 4.53 -4.21 1.54
C GLN A 52 4.73 -3.05 2.52
N ARG A 53 3.63 -2.42 2.90
CA ARG A 53 3.64 -1.30 3.84
C ARG A 53 4.19 -1.80 5.17
N PRO A 54 5.18 -1.11 5.77
CA PRO A 54 5.66 -1.50 7.08
C PRO A 54 4.52 -1.42 8.09
N GLN A 55 4.16 -2.55 8.69
CA GLN A 55 3.22 -2.61 9.80
C GLN A 55 3.83 -1.89 11.01
N ARG A 56 2.98 -1.30 11.85
CA ARG A 56 3.43 -0.51 12.99
C ARG A 56 3.81 -1.45 14.15
N THR A 57 4.67 -2.42 13.87
CA THR A 57 5.39 -3.12 14.92
C THR A 57 6.51 -2.18 15.38
N SER A 58 6.64 -1.99 16.69
CA SER A 58 7.65 -1.13 17.32
C SER A 58 9.10 -1.60 17.12
N GLN A 59 9.44 -2.21 15.98
CA GLN A 59 10.78 -2.68 15.66
C GLN A 59 11.22 -2.18 14.28
N GLY A 60 11.75 -0.96 14.27
CA GLY A 60 12.77 -0.60 13.30
C GLY A 60 14.02 -1.42 13.57
N LYS A 61 14.17 -2.58 12.94
CA LYS A 61 15.45 -3.31 12.93
C LYS A 61 16.28 -2.82 11.74
N LYS A 62 17.04 -1.74 11.98
CA LYS A 62 18.21 -1.38 11.18
C LYS A 62 19.21 -2.55 11.31
N THR A 63 19.55 -3.19 10.20
CA THR A 63 20.77 -4.00 10.10
C THR A 63 21.78 -3.18 9.31
#